data_AF-A0A529VPR0-F1
#
_entry.id   AF-A0A529VPR0-F1
#
_cell.length_a   1.000
_cell.length_b   1.000
_cell.length_c   1.000
_cell.angle_alpha   90.00
_cell.angle_beta   90.00
_cell.angle_gamma   90.00
#
_symmetry.space_group_name_H-M   'P 1'
#
loop_
_entity.id
_entity.type
_entity.pdbx_description
1 polymer ?
#
loop_
_entity_poly.entity_id
_entity_poly.type
_entity_poly.pdbx_seq_one_letter_code
_entity_poly.pdbx_strand_id
1 'polypeptide(L)'
;VTLYEFEPAPGVKSSRVIGLADDIARSMSAISARVAVVPGRNVIGIELPNETRETVYFRELIGSAGFRNTSCKLALGLGKT
;
A
#
# COMPACT_ATOMS: atom_id res chain seq x y z
N VAL A 1 -0.99 -1.37 -5.74
CA VAL A 1 -1.13 0.08 -5.47
C VAL A 1 0.23 0.71 -5.67
N THR A 2 0.29 2.00 -5.98
CA THR A 2 1.55 2.75 -6.04
C THR A 2 1.70 3.52 -4.74
N LEU A 3 2.87 3.39 -4.10
CA LEU A 3 3.23 4.14 -2.90
C LEU A 3 4.06 5.36 -3.31
N TYR A 4 3.54 6.54 -3.02
CA TYR A 4 4.30 7.79 -3.08
C TYR A 4 4.79 8.16 -1.68
N GLU A 5 6.00 8.69 -1.61
CA GLU A 5 6.58 9.16 -0.36
C GLU A 5 6.56 10.69 -0.36
N PHE A 6 5.94 11.24 0.67
CA PHE A 6 5.83 12.68 0.87
C PHE A 6 6.57 13.06 2.14
N GLU A 7 7.60 13.90 2.01
CA GLU A 7 8.29 14.49 3.15
C GLU A 7 7.65 15.85 3.49
N PRO A 8 6.97 15.98 4.64
CA PRO A 8 6.32 17.22 5.02
C PRO A 8 7.33 18.28 5.44
N ALA A 9 7.00 19.55 5.17
CA ALA A 9 7.74 20.67 5.72
C ALA A 9 7.69 20.68 7.28
N PRO A 10 8.72 21.21 7.96
CA PRO A 10 8.74 21.30 9.42
C PRO A 10 7.49 21.99 9.97
N GLY A 11 6.91 21.43 11.04
CA GLY A 11 5.72 21.96 11.70
C GLY A 11 4.38 21.52 11.11
N VAL A 12 4.36 20.80 9.98
CA VAL A 12 3.14 20.18 9.47
C VAL A 12 2.83 18.91 10.27
N LYS A 13 1.68 18.90 10.95
CA LYS A 13 1.19 17.71 11.65
C LYS A 13 0.79 16.64 10.64
N SER A 14 1.27 15.41 10.82
CA SER A 14 0.91 14.27 9.95
C SER A 14 -0.59 14.03 9.88
N SER A 15 -1.32 14.30 10.97
CA SER A 15 -2.78 14.19 11.02
C SER A 15 -3.51 15.06 10.01
N ARG A 16 -2.93 16.23 9.66
CA ARG A 16 -3.51 17.13 8.65
C ARG A 16 -3.47 16.50 7.27
N VAL A 17 -2.34 15.88 6.91
CA VAL A 17 -2.18 15.21 5.60
C VAL A 17 -3.05 13.96 5.53
N ILE A 18 -3.13 13.18 6.61
CA ILE A 18 -4.00 12.01 6.72
C ILE A 18 -5.47 12.41 6.55
N GLY A 19 -5.89 13.54 7.15
CA GLY A 19 -7.25 14.06 7.01
C GLY A 19 -7.61 14.57 5.61
N LEU A 20 -6.62 14.75 4.72
CA LEU A 20 -6.83 15.16 3.32
C LEU A 20 -6.91 13.97 2.36
N ALA A 21 -6.97 12.73 2.85
CA ALA A 21 -6.97 11.53 2.01
C ALA A 21 -8.06 11.58 0.91
N ASP A 22 -9.29 11.99 1.25
CA ASP A 22 -10.40 12.07 0.30
C ASP A 22 -10.18 13.16 -0.77
N ASP A 23 -9.62 14.31 -0.36
CA ASP A 23 -9.29 15.40 -1.29
C ASP A 23 -8.14 15.04 -2.23
N ILE A 24 -7.15 14.28 -1.74
CA ILE A 24 -6.06 13.74 -2.56
C ILE A 24 -6.62 12.74 -3.57
N ALA A 25 -7.49 11.82 -3.14
CA ALA A 25 -8.13 10.85 -4.03
C ALA A 25 -8.92 11.57 -5.14
N ARG A 26 -9.73 12.56 -4.77
CA ARG A 26 -10.50 13.39 -5.71
C ARG A 26 -9.60 14.14 -6.68
N SER A 27 -8.54 14.78 -6.20
CA SER A 27 -7.60 15.54 -7.04
C SER A 27 -6.80 14.64 -8.00
N MET A 28 -6.60 13.38 -7.63
CA MET A 28 -5.88 12.39 -8.43
C MET A 28 -6.78 11.51 -9.29
N SER A 29 -8.09 11.80 -9.33
CA SER A 29 -9.08 10.96 -10.03
C SER A 29 -9.03 9.49 -9.61
N ALA A 30 -8.65 9.23 -8.36
CA ALA A 30 -8.57 7.91 -7.77
C ALA A 30 -9.82 7.62 -6.94
N ILE A 31 -10.21 6.34 -6.87
CA ILE A 31 -11.36 5.88 -6.06
C ILE A 31 -11.12 6.16 -4.57
N SER A 32 -9.88 6.01 -4.12
CA SER A 32 -9.47 6.27 -2.75
C SER A 32 -7.96 6.50 -2.68
N ALA A 33 -7.51 7.14 -1.61
CA ALA A 33 -6.11 7.25 -1.25
C ALA A 33 -5.95 6.78 0.20
N ARG A 34 -4.93 5.96 0.46
CA ARG A 34 -4.57 5.57 1.82
C ARG A 34 -3.32 6.32 2.23
N VAL A 35 -3.44 7.13 3.27
CA VAL A 35 -2.36 7.99 3.78
C VAL A 35 -1.95 7.50 5.16
N ALA A 36 -0.68 7.15 5.33
CA ALA A 36 -0.15 6.65 6.59
C ALA A 36 1.29 7.12 6.83
N VAL A 37 1.68 7.24 8.10
CA VAL A 37 3.08 7.49 8.46
C VAL A 37 3.90 6.22 8.25
N VAL A 38 5.12 6.36 7.71
CA VAL A 38 6.03 5.22 7.52
C VAL A 38 6.90 5.05 8.77
N PRO A 39 6.80 3.92 9.50
CA PRO A 39 7.61 3.70 10.69
C PRO A 39 9.10 3.78 10.38
N GLY A 40 9.86 4.48 11.21
CA GLY A 40 11.32 4.61 11.07
C GLY A 40 11.79 5.61 10.01
N ARG A 41 10.88 6.33 9.34
CA ARG A 41 11.23 7.37 8.35
C ARG A 41 10.38 8.62 8.57
N ASN A 42 10.94 9.79 8.29
CA ASN A 42 10.21 11.07 8.38
C ASN A 42 9.38 11.35 7.11
N VAL A 43 8.70 10.33 6.60
CA VAL A 43 7.89 10.43 5.36
C VAL A 43 6.48 9.91 5.61
N ILE A 44 5.54 10.47 4.87
CA ILE A 44 4.16 10.04 4.80
C ILE A 44 4.00 9.24 3.51
N GLY A 45 3.54 8.00 3.64
CA GLY A 45 3.19 7.14 2.52
C GLY A 45 1.78 7.46 2.03
N ILE A 46 1.65 7.69 0.73
CA ILE A 46 0.37 7.89 0.05
C ILE A 46 0.22 6.75 -0.96
N GLU A 47 -0.69 5.83 -0.67
CA GLU A 47 -1.01 4.69 -1.51
C GLU A 47 -2.20 5.01 -2.40
N LEU A 48 -2.01 4.94 -3.71
CA LEU A 48 -3.06 5.14 -4.71
C LEU A 48 -3.29 3.86 -5.53
N PRO A 49 -4.55 3.55 -5.90
CA PRO A 49 -4.84 2.45 -6.79
C PRO A 49 -4.23 2.72 -8.18
N ASN A 50 -3.69 1.69 -8.80
CA ASN A 50 -3.23 1.76 -10.18
C ASN A 50 -4.43 1.87 -11.11
N GLU A 51 -4.29 2.60 -12.22
CA GLU A 51 -5.34 2.71 -13.25
C GLU A 51 -5.76 1.33 -13.76
N THR A 52 -4.77 0.47 -14.04
CA THR A 52 -4.99 -0.94 -14.36
C THR A 52 -4.63 -1.80 -13.15
N ARG A 53 -5.62 -2.48 -12.59
CA ARG A 53 -5.41 -3.42 -11.48
C ARG A 53 -5.09 -4.80 -12.05
N GLU A 54 -3.97 -5.37 -11.62
CA GLU A 54 -3.62 -6.75 -11.98
C GLU A 54 -4.31 -7.74 -11.03
N THR A 55 -4.87 -8.80 -11.61
CA THR A 55 -5.45 -9.90 -10.82
C THR A 55 -4.34 -10.82 -10.34
N VAL A 56 -4.23 -10.98 -9.01
CA VAL A 56 -3.32 -11.97 -8.42
C VAL A 56 -4.00 -13.33 -8.41
N TYR A 57 -3.48 -14.27 -9.20
CA TYR A 57 -4.03 -15.62 -9.31
C TYR A 57 -3.53 -16.54 -8.20
N PHE A 58 -4.41 -17.38 -7.67
CA PHE A 58 -4.04 -18.36 -6.64
C PHE A 58 -2.90 -19.30 -7.06
N ARG A 59 -2.86 -19.66 -8.35
CA ARG A 59 -1.77 -20.47 -8.92
C ARG A 59 -0.40 -19.81 -8.77
N GLU A 60 -0.32 -18.49 -8.92
CA GLU A 60 0.93 -17.73 -8.72
C GLU A 60 1.37 -17.82 -7.25
N LEU A 61 0.42 -17.73 -6.32
CA LEU A 61 0.70 -17.81 -4.88
C LEU A 61 1.24 -19.18 -4.46
N ILE A 62 0.61 -20.28 -4.88
CA ILE A 62 1.11 -21.65 -4.59
C ILE A 62 2.41 -21.94 -5.36
N GLY A 63 2.58 -21.33 -6.53
CA GLY A 63 3.81 -21.44 -7.32
C GLY A 63 5.01 -20.73 -6.71
N SER A 64 4.78 -19.77 -5.81
CA SER A 64 5.82 -18.95 -5.20
C SER A 64 6.80 -19.77 -4.35
N ALA A 65 8.07 -19.37 -4.35
CA ALA A 65 9.09 -20.01 -3.51
C ALA A 65 8.75 -19.93 -2.02
N GLY A 66 8.11 -18.84 -1.58
CA GLY A 66 7.67 -18.67 -0.18
C GLY A 66 6.65 -19.72 0.25
N PHE A 67 5.70 -20.08 -0.62
CA PHE A 67 4.72 -21.12 -0.32
C PHE A 67 5.32 -22.53 -0.49
N ARG A 68 6.12 -22.78 -1.53
CA ARG A 68 6.69 -24.12 -1.80
C ARG A 68 7.74 -24.56 -0.79
N ASN A 69 8.55 -23.62 -0.29
CA ASN A 69 9.65 -23.94 0.63
C ASN A 69 9.21 -23.92 2.10
N THR A 70 7.92 -23.82 2.38
CA THR A 70 7.41 -23.80 3.75
C THR A 70 7.38 -25.21 4.35
N SER A 71 7.79 -25.33 5.61
CA SER A 71 7.65 -26.56 6.39
C SER A 71 6.33 -26.61 7.19
N CYS A 72 5.50 -25.58 7.07
CA CYS A 72 4.23 -25.49 7.77
C CYS A 72 3.22 -26.52 7.26
N LYS A 73 2.60 -27.28 8.17
CA LYS A 73 1.54 -28.26 7.83
C LYS A 73 0.26 -27.60 7.27
N LEU A 74 0.05 -26.31 7.56
CA LEU A 74 -1.08 -25.53 7.12
C LEU A 74 -0.63 -24.13 6.69
N ALA A 75 0.02 -24.06 5.53
CA ALA A 75 0.45 -22.78 4.96
C ALA A 75 -0.73 -22.02 4.33
N LEU A 76 -0.79 -20.70 4.54
CA LEU A 76 -1.84 -19.83 4.02
C LEU A 76 -1.25 -18.82 3.04
N GLY A 77 -1.74 -18.83 1.80
CA GLY A 77 -1.40 -17.84 0.78
C GLY A 77 -2.44 -16.72 0.77
N LEU A 78 -2.07 -15.54 1.27
CA LEU A 78 -3.00 -14.40 1.40
C LEU A 78 -3.03 -13.51 0.14
N GLY A 79 -1.91 -13.41 -0.58
CA GLY A 79 -1.80 -12.52 -1.74
C GLY A 79 -0.37 -12.05 -1.98
N LYS A 80 -0.27 -10.92 -2.69
CA LYS A 80 0.99 -10.24 -3.02
C LYS A 80 0.97 -8.85 -2.40
N THR A 81 2.06 -8.47 -1.75
CA THR A 81 2.30 -7.14 -1.17
C THR A 81 2.93 -6.21 -2.18
#